data_AF-A0A142X940-F1
#
_entry.id   AF-A0A142X940-F1
#
_cell.length_a   1.000
_cell.length_b   1.000
_cell.length_c   1.000
_cell.angle_alpha   90.00
_cell.angle_beta   90.00
_cell.angle_gamma   90.00
#
_symmetry.space_group_name_H-M   'P 1'
#
loop_
_entity.id
_entity.type
_entity.pdbx_description
1 polymer ?
#
loop_
_entity_poly.entity_id
_entity_poly.type
_entity_poly.pdbx_seq_one_letter_code
_entity_poly.pdbx_strand_id
1 'polypeptide(L)'
;MWRSRGHSIRALALSPDGKQLLAAALNGWFVALWDTRTGKRLAKLENGFQIDAVAFSSDGKSAFTFGGTGLGYRWDIEALITAQKPKK
;
A
#
# COMPACT_ATOMS: atom_id res chain seq x y z
N MET A 1 16.48 -2.54 -9.02
CA MET A 1 17.21 -1.96 -7.87
C MET A 1 16.31 -0.92 -7.23
N TRP A 2 15.78 -1.18 -6.03
CA TRP A 2 14.84 -0.27 -5.36
C TRP A 2 15.61 0.93 -4.81
N ARG A 3 15.45 2.11 -5.44
CA ARG A 3 15.99 3.38 -4.94
C ARG A 3 14.83 4.32 -4.67
N SER A 4 14.35 4.38 -3.43
CA SER A 4 13.77 5.62 -2.92
C SER A 4 14.93 6.44 -2.37
N ARG A 5 15.12 7.66 -2.88
CA ARG A 5 16.04 8.61 -2.26
C ARG A 5 15.48 8.94 -0.87
N GLY A 6 16.17 8.56 0.19
CA GLY A 6 16.16 9.26 1.49
C GLY A 6 14.92 9.21 2.37
N HIS A 7 13.94 8.35 2.13
CA HIS A 7 12.81 8.18 3.05
C HIS A 7 12.88 6.79 3.69
N SER A 8 13.20 6.75 4.99
CA SER A 8 13.07 5.54 5.79
C SER A 8 11.67 4.97 5.63
N ILE A 9 11.54 3.66 5.42
CA ILE A 9 10.26 2.98 5.41
C ILE A 9 9.81 2.79 6.85
N ARG A 10 8.56 3.13 7.16
CA ARG A 10 7.99 2.93 8.50
C ARG A 10 7.12 1.68 8.59
N ALA A 11 6.42 1.36 7.52
CA ALA A 11 5.58 0.17 7.48
C ALA A 11 5.62 -0.48 6.09
N LEU A 12 5.61 -1.80 6.07
CA LEU A 12 5.62 -2.60 4.84
C LEU A 12 4.86 -3.91 5.07
N ALA A 13 4.06 -4.32 4.09
CA ALA A 13 3.36 -5.60 4.12
C ALA A 13 3.31 -6.21 2.71
N LEU A 14 3.54 -7.51 2.62
CA LEU A 14 3.31 -8.30 1.40
C LEU A 14 1.90 -8.88 1.42
N SER A 15 1.28 -8.97 0.25
CA SER A 15 0.04 -9.71 0.10
C SER A 15 0.26 -11.20 0.39
N PRO A 16 -0.76 -11.95 0.81
CA PRO A 16 -0.65 -13.40 1.06
C PRO A 16 -0.18 -14.19 -0.17
N ASP A 17 -0.55 -13.75 -1.38
CA ASP A 17 -0.10 -14.35 -2.64
C ASP A 17 1.26 -13.82 -3.14
N GLY A 18 1.86 -12.88 -2.41
CA GLY A 18 3.15 -12.26 -2.70
C GLY A 18 3.18 -11.36 -3.94
N LYS A 19 2.05 -11.11 -4.61
CA LYS A 19 2.00 -10.32 -5.86
C LYS A 19 1.93 -8.82 -5.63
N GLN A 20 1.47 -8.40 -4.46
CA GLN A 20 1.39 -6.99 -4.10
C GLN A 20 2.22 -6.66 -2.86
N LEU A 21 2.69 -5.42 -2.81
CA LEU A 21 3.44 -4.85 -1.71
C LEU A 21 2.84 -3.50 -1.32
N LEU A 22 2.54 -3.32 -0.04
CA LEU A 22 2.24 -2.02 0.56
C LEU A 22 3.51 -1.48 1.19
N ALA A 23 3.81 -0.21 0.93
CA ALA A 23 4.93 0.48 1.57
C ALA A 23 4.50 1.90 1.98
N ALA A 24 4.79 2.24 3.23
CA ALA A 24 4.58 3.57 3.78
C ALA A 24 5.92 4.18 4.19
N ALA A 25 6.17 5.41 3.73
CA ALA A 25 7.35 6.17 4.13
C ALA A 25 7.16 6.75 5.54
N LEU A 26 8.25 6.88 6.30
CA LEU A 26 8.29 7.41 7.67
C LEU A 26 7.65 8.79 7.81
N ASN A 27 7.85 9.65 6.82
CA ASN A 27 7.29 11.00 6.76
C ASN A 27 6.22 11.13 5.66
N GLY A 28 5.67 10.00 5.19
CA GLY A 28 4.61 9.99 4.19
C GLY A 28 3.23 9.93 4.84
N TRP A 29 2.25 10.55 4.19
CA TRP A 29 0.82 10.48 4.56
C TRP A 29 0.00 9.62 3.61
N PHE A 30 0.69 8.75 2.87
CA PHE A 30 0.11 7.83 1.91
C PHE A 30 0.81 6.49 1.97
N VAL A 31 0.09 5.47 1.52
CA VAL A 31 0.65 4.13 1.29
C VAL A 31 0.71 3.86 -0.20
N ALA A 32 1.85 3.40 -0.69
CA ALA A 32 2.00 2.99 -2.08
C ALA A 32 1.76 1.48 -2.21
N LEU A 33 0.90 1.11 -3.16
CA LEU A 33 0.68 -0.27 -3.57
C LEU A 33 1.54 -0.56 -4.81
N TRP A 34 2.30 -1.65 -4.77
CA TRP A 34 3.21 -2.06 -5.84
C TRP A 34 2.92 -3.47 -6.30
N ASP A 35 3.15 -3.73 -7.59
CA ASP A 35 3.26 -5.06 -8.15
C ASP A 35 4.70 -5.56 -7.92
N THR A 36 4.85 -6.67 -7.19
CA THR A 36 6.17 -7.19 -6.80
C THR A 36 6.94 -7.80 -7.96
N ARG A 37 6.23 -8.32 -8.98
CA ARG A 37 6.83 -8.99 -10.13
C ARG A 37 7.44 -8.00 -11.12
N THR A 38 6.76 -6.88 -11.35
CA THR A 38 7.13 -5.86 -12.33
C THR A 38 7.82 -4.66 -11.68
N GLY A 39 7.68 -4.50 -10.37
CA GLY A 39 8.16 -3.33 -9.63
C GLY A 39 7.40 -2.04 -9.97
N LYS A 40 6.22 -2.13 -10.58
CA LYS A 40 5.39 -0.96 -10.93
C LYS A 40 4.48 -0.57 -9.77
N ARG A 41 4.33 0.74 -9.55
CA ARG A 41 3.36 1.26 -8.59
C ARG A 41 1.96 1.12 -9.17
N LEU A 42 1.11 0.36 -8.50
CA LEU A 42 -0.28 0.12 -8.88
C LEU A 42 -1.21 1.20 -8.35
N ALA A 43 -1.00 1.70 -7.13
CA ALA A 43 -1.85 2.74 -6.58
C ALA A 43 -1.13 3.58 -5.52
N LYS A 44 -1.70 4.75 -5.25
CA LYS A 44 -1.35 5.61 -4.11
C LYS A 44 -2.61 5.76 -3.26
N LEU A 45 -2.54 5.31 -2.01
CA LEU A 45 -3.63 5.32 -1.05
C LEU A 45 -3.44 6.55 -0.16
N GLU A 46 -4.28 7.56 -0.33
CA GLU A 46 -4.21 8.81 0.44
C GLU A 46 -4.89 8.61 1.79
N ASN A 47 -4.11 8.68 2.86
CA ASN A 47 -4.59 8.52 4.23
C ASN A 47 -4.75 9.86 4.95
N GLY A 48 -3.97 10.88 4.56
CA GLY A 48 -4.01 12.19 5.20
C GLY A 48 -3.47 12.21 6.63
N PHE A 49 -2.84 11.13 7.10
CA PHE A 49 -2.19 11.02 8.40
C PHE A 49 -0.92 10.18 8.31
N GLN A 50 -0.07 10.26 9.34
CA GLN A 50 1.15 9.47 9.43
C GLN A 50 0.84 7.98 9.65
N ILE A 51 1.46 7.12 8.86
CA ILE A 51 1.20 5.68 8.86
C ILE A 51 2.16 4.98 9.82
N ASP A 52 1.59 4.24 10.77
CA ASP A 52 2.33 3.44 11.73
C ASP A 52 2.34 1.96 11.36
N ALA A 53 1.24 1.47 10.80
CA ALA A 53 1.11 0.07 10.41
C ALA A 53 0.30 -0.09 9.12
N VAL A 54 0.65 -1.12 8.36
CA VAL A 54 -0.11 -1.59 7.19
C VAL A 54 -0.24 -3.10 7.27
N ALA A 55 -1.37 -3.63 6.79
CA ALA A 55 -1.61 -5.07 6.75
C ALA A 55 -2.51 -5.45 5.57
N PHE A 56 -2.33 -6.65 5.04
CA PHE A 56 -3.31 -7.28 4.15
C PHE A 56 -4.24 -8.20 4.93
N SER A 57 -5.48 -8.36 4.46
CA SER A 57 -6.31 -9.49 4.86
C SER A 57 -5.68 -10.80 4.38
N SER A 58 -5.98 -11.90 5.06
CA SER A 58 -5.47 -13.23 4.71
C SER A 58 -5.92 -13.72 3.33
N ASP A 59 -7.03 -13.20 2.82
CA ASP A 59 -7.52 -13.44 1.46
C ASP A 59 -6.92 -12.50 0.40
N GLY A 60 -6.13 -11.49 0.82
CA GLY A 60 -5.47 -10.51 -0.06
C GLY A 60 -6.41 -9.48 -0.70
N LYS A 61 -7.72 -9.53 -0.43
CA LYS A 61 -8.70 -8.64 -1.10
C LYS A 61 -8.79 -7.27 -0.46
N SER A 62 -8.41 -7.16 0.81
CA SER A 62 -8.44 -5.91 1.56
C SER A 62 -7.06 -5.57 2.11
N ALA A 63 -6.80 -4.27 2.21
CA ALA A 63 -5.68 -3.74 2.95
C ALA A 63 -6.15 -2.79 4.04
N PHE A 64 -5.40 -2.75 5.12
CA PHE A 64 -5.64 -1.87 6.24
C PHE A 64 -4.44 -0.99 6.48
N THR A 65 -4.71 0.24 6.85
CA THR A 65 -3.71 1.26 7.14
C THR A 65 -4.09 1.97 8.42
N PHE A 66 -3.16 2.09 9.36
CA PHE A 66 -3.40 2.64 10.69
C PHE A 66 -2.35 3.69 11.03
N GLY A 67 -2.75 4.71 11.80
CA GLY A 67 -1.86 5.75 12.32
C GLY A 67 -2.20 6.15 13.75
N GLY A 68 -1.31 6.91 14.39
CA GLY A 68 -1.39 7.29 15.81
C GLY A 68 -2.57 8.18 16.20
N THR A 69 -3.41 8.59 15.25
CA THR A 69 -4.63 9.38 15.51
C THR A 69 -5.82 8.51 15.90
N GLY A 70 -5.66 7.18 15.95
CA GLY A 70 -6.75 6.23 16.21
C GLY A 70 -7.65 5.98 14.99
N LEU A 71 -7.36 6.62 13.87
CA LEU A 71 -8.06 6.40 12.60
C LEU A 71 -7.35 5.31 11.78
N GLY A 72 -8.15 4.49 11.11
CA GLY A 72 -7.68 3.49 10.16
C GLY A 72 -8.57 3.46 8.93
N TYR A 73 -7.98 3.17 7.78
CA TYR A 73 -8.72 2.95 6.54
C TYR A 73 -8.63 1.49 6.12
N ARG A 74 -9.72 1.01 5.53
CA ARG A 74 -9.78 -0.24 4.78
C ARG A 74 -9.87 0.09 3.29
N TRP A 75 -9.05 -0.59 2.50
CA TRP A 75 -8.95 -0.44 1.06
C TRP A 75 -9.33 -1.75 0.38
N ASP A 76 -10.12 -1.66 -0.70
CA ASP A 76 -10.42 -2.80 -1.57
C ASP A 76 -9.34 -2.91 -2.66
N ILE A 77 -8.49 -3.93 -2.56
CA ILE A 77 -7.33 -4.10 -3.42
C ILE A 77 -7.75 -4.56 -4.82
N GLU A 78 -8.77 -5.41 -4.93
CA GLU A 78 -9.26 -5.89 -6.23
C GLU A 78 -9.86 -4.73 -7.04
N ALA A 79 -10.64 -3.87 -6.39
CA ALA A 79 -11.19 -2.67 -7.00
C ALA A 79 -10.09 -1.70 -7.44
N LEU A 80 -9.08 -1.47 -6.59
CA LEU A 80 -7.95 -0.57 -6.90
C LEU A 80 -7.13 -1.05 -8.10
N ILE A 81 -6.89 -2.36 -8.21
CA ILE A 81 -6.17 -2.95 -9.35
C ILE A 81 -7.02 -2.93 -10.62
N THR A 82 -8.32 -3.17 -10.49
CA THR A 82 -9.23 -3.21 -11.64
C THR A 82 -9.46 -1.82 -12.24
N ALA A 83 -9.59 -0.80 -11.40
CA ALA A 83 -9.73 0.59 -11.82
C ALA A 83 -8.48 1.12 -12.59
N GLN A 84 -7.32 0.50 -12.39
CA GLN A 84 -6.07 0.83 -13.08
C GLN A 84 -5.91 0.16 -14.45
N LYS A 85 -6.74 -0.84 -14.78
CA LYS A 85 -6.70 -1.44 -16.12
C LYS A 85 -7.38 -0.48 -17.10
N PRO A 86 -6.72 -0.10 -18.22
CA PRO A 86 -7.38 0.72 -19.23
C PRO A 86 -8.63 0.00 -19.73
N LYS A 87 -9.77 0.71 -19.79
CA LYS A 87 -10.94 0.26 -20.55
C LYS A 87 -10.47 0.09 -22.00
N LYS A 88 -10.68 -1.11 -22.56
CA LYS A 88 -10.46 -1.36 -23.99
C LYS A 88 -11.37 -0.47 -24.82
#